data_AF-A0AAU1DKU5-F1
#
_entry.id   AF-A0AAU1DKU5-F1
#
_cell.length_a   1.000
_cell.length_b   1.000
_cell.length_c   1.000
_cell.angle_alpha   90.00
_cell.angle_beta   90.00
_cell.angle_gamma   90.00
#
_symmetry.space_group_name_H-M   'P 1'
#
loop_
_entity.id
_entity.type
_entity.pdbx_description
1 polymer ?
#
loop_
_entity_poly.entity_id
_entity_poly.type
_entity_poly.pdbx_seq_one_letter_code
_entity_poly.pdbx_strand_id
1 'polypeptide(L)' 'MAAGLTARETEVFRQLRDGPSTRDLAMRLGITERTVKHHVVNIRTKFGDISRFQLCLLSATWGTAPTDD' A
#
# COMPACT_ATOMS: atom_id res chain seq x y z
N MET A 1 3.65 10.74 11.00
CA MET A 1 2.97 9.51 11.46
C MET A 1 1.47 9.79 11.48
N ALA A 2 0.64 9.50 10.46
CA ALA A 2 -0.73 10.05 10.54
C ALA A 2 -1.90 9.45 9.71
N ALA A 3 -1.76 8.36 8.96
CA ALA A 3 -2.92 7.82 8.21
C ALA A 3 -3.70 6.71 8.96
N GLY A 4 -3.30 6.35 10.18
CA GLY A 4 -3.97 5.27 10.94
C GLY A 4 -3.95 3.92 10.21
N LEU A 5 -2.93 3.67 9.37
CA LEU A 5 -2.76 2.40 8.69
C LEU A 5 -2.46 1.30 9.71
N THR A 6 -3.11 0.15 9.55
CA THR A 6 -2.72 -1.07 10.26
C THR A 6 -1.34 -1.55 9.78
N ALA A 7 -0.73 -2.49 10.52
CA ALA A 7 0.53 -3.10 10.10
C ALA A 7 0.42 -3.70 8.69
N ARG A 8 -0.70 -4.37 8.39
CA ARG A 8 -0.91 -5.00 7.08
C ARG A 8 -1.12 -3.99 5.96
N GLU A 9 -1.86 -2.92 6.22
CA GLU A 9 -2.03 -1.83 5.25
C GLU A 9 -0.74 -1.05 5.02
N THR A 10 0.10 -0.90 6.04
CA THR A 10 1.42 -0.26 5.91
C THR A 10 2.33 -1.08 5.01
N GLU A 11 2.34 -2.40 5.16
CA GLU A 11 3.10 -3.30 4.30
C GLU A 11 2.61 -3.23 2.84
N VAL A 12 1.29 -3.30 2.62
CA VAL A 12 0.71 -3.12 1.27
C VAL A 12 1.07 -1.75 0.69
N PHE A 13 0.98 -0.69 1.51
CA PHE A 13 1.27 0.68 1.09
C PHE A 13 2.73 0.84 0.67
N ARG A 14 3.70 0.28 1.40
CA ARG A 14 5.13 0.33 1.05
C ARG A 14 5.42 -0.32 -0.30
N GLN A 15 4.74 -1.42 -0.60
CA GLN A 15 4.94 -2.10 -1.88
C GLN A 15 4.29 -1.40 -3.08
N LEU A 16 3.48 -0.35 -2.88
CA LEU A 16 2.86 0.41 -3.98
C LEU A 16 3.80 1.37 -4.70
N ARG A 17 5.01 1.62 -4.17
CA ARG A 17 5.97 2.61 -4.67
C ARG A 17 6.23 2.54 -6.18
N ASP A 18 6.35 1.33 -6.74
CA ASP A 18 6.65 1.12 -8.16
C ASP A 18 5.39 0.88 -9.02
N GLY A 19 4.20 1.09 -8.46
CA GLY A 19 2.93 0.80 -9.13
C GLY A 19 2.73 -0.65 -9.60
N PRO A 20 3.11 -1.69 -8.80
CA PRO A 20 2.92 -3.09 -9.20
C PRO A 20 1.45 -3.43 -9.46
N SER A 21 1.17 -4.52 -10.19
CA SER A 21 -0.20 -4.99 -10.36
C SER A 21 -0.76 -5.57 -9.04
N THR A 22 -2.08 -5.74 -8.94
CA THR A 22 -2.69 -6.44 -7.78
C THR A 22 -2.22 -7.88 -7.66
N ARG A 23 -1.90 -8.51 -8.80
CA ARG A 23 -1.33 -9.85 -8.86
C ARG A 23 0.09 -9.91 -8.30
N ASP A 24 0.94 -8.96 -8.68
CA ASP A 24 2.31 -8.90 -8.16
C ASP A 24 2.34 -8.64 -6.66
N LEU A 25 1.50 -7.72 -6.18
CA LEU A 25 1.31 -7.49 -4.75
C LEU A 25 0.83 -8.75 -4.03
N ALA A 26 -0.14 -9.48 -4.59
CA ALA A 26 -0.64 -10.72 -4.02
C ALA A 26 0.48 -11.77 -3.88
N MET A 27 1.30 -11.94 -4.92
CA MET A 27 2.44 -12.85 -4.90
C MET A 27 3.49 -12.43 -3.86
N ARG A 28 3.89 -11.16 -3.83
CA ARG A 28 4.90 -10.63 -2.88
C ARG A 28 4.43 -10.72 -1.43
N LEU A 29 3.13 -10.54 -1.19
CA LEU A 29 2.55 -10.48 0.14
C LEU A 29 1.97 -11.82 0.64
N GLY A 30 1.95 -12.86 -0.21
CA GLY A 30 1.38 -14.17 0.15
C GLY A 30 -0.14 -14.13 0.42
N ILE A 31 -0.89 -13.27 -0.28
CA ILE A 31 -2.35 -13.11 -0.12
C ILE A 31 -3.07 -13.12 -1.46
N THR A 32 -4.40 -13.22 -1.46
CA THR A 32 -5.18 -13.19 -2.70
C THR A 32 -5.27 -11.78 -3.28
N GLU A 33 -5.45 -11.68 -4.61
CA GLU A 33 -5.71 -10.39 -5.27
C GLU A 33 -6.93 -9.66 -4.70
N ARG A 34 -7.96 -10.41 -4.28
CA ARG A 34 -9.15 -9.85 -3.61
C ARG A 34 -8.77 -9.15 -2.31
N THR A 35 -7.92 -9.79 -1.50
CA THR A 35 -7.41 -9.22 -0.24
C THR A 35 -6.55 -7.97 -0.50
N VAL A 36 -5.70 -7.99 -1.54
CA VAL A 36 -4.94 -6.80 -1.96
C VAL A 36 -5.88 -5.66 -2.33
N LYS A 37 -6.89 -5.92 -3.17
CA LYS A 37 -7.88 -4.89 -3.57
C LYS A 37 -8.58 -4.30 -2.35
N HIS A 38 -8.95 -5.13 -1.38
CA HIS A 38 -9.55 -4.68 -0.13
C HIS A 38 -8.62 -3.74 0.66
N HIS A 39 -7.36 -4.15 0.87
CA HIS A 39 -6.38 -3.27 1.54
C HIS A 39 -6.16 -1.96 0.78
N VAL A 40 -6.01 -2.00 -0.54
CA VAL A 40 -5.83 -0.79 -1.35
C VAL A 40 -7.02 0.15 -1.23
N VAL A 41 -8.25 -0.35 -1.21
CA VAL A 41 -9.45 0.49 -1.00
C VAL A 41 -9.40 1.14 0.39
N ASN A 42 -9.17 0.38 1.45
CA ASN A 42 -9.13 0.92 2.82
C ASN A 42 -8.02 1.97 2.97
N ILE A 43 -6.85 1.71 2.39
CA ILE A 43 -5.73 2.66 2.38
C ILE A 43 -6.16 3.95 1.67
N ARG A 44 -6.73 3.86 0.47
CA ARG A 44 -7.20 5.05 -0.28
C ARG A 44 -8.19 5.87 0.53
N THR A 45 -9.16 5.23 1.18
CA THR A 45 -10.15 5.89 2.03
C THR A 45 -9.50 6.60 3.22
N LYS A 46 -8.48 6.00 3.85
CA LYS A 46 -7.69 6.64 4.92
C LYS A 46 -6.89 7.86 4.46
N PHE A 47 -6.60 7.97 3.17
CA PHE A 47 -5.93 9.13 2.57
C PHE A 47 -6.92 10.10 1.89
N GLY A 48 -8.23 9.98 2.11
CA GLY A 48 -9.24 10.87 1.53
C GLY A 48 -9.68 10.48 0.11
N ASP A 49 -9.84 9.17 -0.13
CA ASP A 49 -10.33 8.57 -1.38
C ASP A 49 -9.54 8.90 -2.65
N ILE A 50 -8.25 9.18 -2.49
CA ILE A 50 -7.32 9.43 -3.59
C ILE A 50 -7.25 8.28 -4.60
N SER A 51 -6.80 8.55 -5.82
CA SER A 51 -6.61 7.52 -6.86
C SER A 51 -5.47 6.55 -6.50
N ARG A 52 -5.46 5.37 -7.14
CA ARG A 52 -4.32 4.42 -7.03
C ARG A 52 -3.00 5.09 -7.44
N PHE A 53 -3.02 5.89 -8.50
CA PHE A 53 -1.84 6.60 -8.97
C PHE A 53 -1.30 7.58 -7.91
N GLN A 54 -2.17 8.41 -7.33
CA GLN A 54 -1.80 9.30 -6.22
C GLN A 54 -1.30 8.50 -5.01
N LEU A 55 -1.90 7.34 -4.72
CA LEU A 55 -1.46 6.48 -3.62
C LEU A 55 -0.06 5.89 -3.87
N CYS A 56 0.25 5.47 -5.10
CA CYS A 56 1.59 5.02 -5.49
C CYS A 56 2.60 6.16 -5.37
N LEU A 57 2.24 7.38 -5.80
CA LEU A 57 3.11 8.55 -5.67
C LEU A 57 3.39 8.89 -4.20
N LEU A 58 2.35 8.88 -3.36
CA LEU A 58 2.50 9.06 -1.92
C LEU A 58 3.43 8.00 -1.33
N SER A 59 3.22 6.73 -1.68
CA SER A 59 4.09 5.62 -1.28
C SER A 59 5.54 5.83 -1.70
N ALA A 60 5.78 6.31 -2.93
CA ALA A 60 7.12 6.59 -3.44
C ALA A 60 7.83 7.73 -2.71
N THR A 61 7.08 8.74 -2.27
CA THR A 61 7.58 9.86 -1.45
C THR A 61 7.61 9.55 0.05
N TRP A 62 6.97 8.46 0.49
CA TRP A 62 6.90 8.10 1.89
C TRP A 62 8.27 7.59 2.31
N GLY A 63 9.01 8.44 3.03
CA GLY A 63 10.38 8.18 3.48
C GLY A 63 10.51 6.77 4.02
N THR A 64 11.44 6.02 3.46
CA THR A 64 11.81 4.69 3.92
C THR A 64 12.40 4.84 5.31
N ALA A 65 11.56 4.77 6.35
CA ALA A 65 12.06 4.39 7.66
C ALA A 65 12.78 3.05 7.43
N PRO A 66 14.06 2.91 7.85
CA PRO A 66 14.85 1.72 7.59
C PRO A 66 14.02 0.52 8.02
N THR A 67 13.79 -0.38 7.08
CA THR A 67 13.33 -1.73 7.39
C THR A 67 14.46 -2.31 8.23
N ASP A 68 14.28 -2.34 9.54
CA ASP A 68 15.16 -3.07 10.45
C ASP A 68 15.18 -4.52 9.95
N ASP A 69 16.39 -5.00 9.66
CA ASP A 69 16.73 -6.37 9.27
C ASP A 69 16.39 -7.35 10.42
#